data_AF-A0A238HDU5-F1
#
_entry.id   AF-A0A238HDU5-F1
#
_cell.length_a   1.000
_cell.length_b   1.000
_cell.length_c   1.000
_cell.angle_alpha   90.00
_cell.angle_beta   90.00
_cell.angle_gamma   90.00
#
_symmetry.space_group_name_H-M   'P 1'
#
loop_
_entity.id
_entity.type
_entity.pdbx_description
1 polymer ?
#
loop_
_entity_poly.entity_id
_entity_poly.type
_entity_poly.pdbx_seq_one_letter_code
_entity_poly.pdbx_strand_id
1 'polypeptide(L)' 'MKSLFISLLAALALSACTWETYQIEDGSTHFRQRYPNGTGIYYTNGAASQNTHYHENRPQPHAILPNKDAE' A
#
# COMPACT_ATOMS: atom_id res chain seq x y z
N MET A 1 -4.87 -2.61 -30.90
CA MET A 1 -4.58 -3.78 -30.01
C MET A 1 -3.35 -3.55 -29.13
N LYS A 2 -2.19 -3.15 -29.67
CA LYS A 2 -0.96 -2.94 -28.90
C LYS A 2 -1.08 -1.93 -27.74
N SER A 3 -1.74 -0.78 -27.95
CA SER A 3 -2.01 0.18 -26.85
C SER A 3 -2.92 -0.38 -25.77
N LEU A 4 -3.86 -1.27 -26.12
CA LEU A 4 -4.81 -1.84 -25.16
C LEU A 4 -4.10 -2.80 -24.19
N PHE A 5 -3.15 -3.59 -24.71
CA PHE A 5 -2.26 -4.41 -23.88
C PHE A 5 -1.38 -3.59 -22.95
N ILE A 6 -0.84 -2.47 -23.44
CA ILE A 6 0.00 -1.56 -22.63
C ILE A 6 -0.84 -0.94 -21.50
N SER A 7 -2.05 -0.47 -21.80
CA SER A 7 -2.96 0.08 -20.80
C SER A 7 -3.38 -0.96 -19.77
N LEU A 8 -3.62 -2.21 -20.19
CA LEU A 8 -3.97 -3.31 -19.28
C LEU A 8 -2.81 -3.63 -18.33
N LEU A 9 -1.58 -3.74 -18.86
CA LEU A 9 -0.39 -3.97 -18.03
C LEU A 9 -0.15 -2.84 -17.03
N ALA A 10 -0.33 -1.59 -17.45
CA ALA A 10 -0.20 -0.43 -16.57
C ALA A 10 -1.23 -0.46 -15.43
N ALA A 11 -2.48 -0.81 -15.73
CA ALA A 11 -3.52 -0.94 -14.71
C ALA A 11 -3.20 -2.06 -13.69
N LEU A 12 -2.74 -3.21 -14.17
CA LEU A 12 -2.32 -4.33 -13.31
C LEU A 12 -1.15 -3.93 -12.39
N ALA A 13 -0.14 -3.24 -12.92
CA ALA A 13 1.00 -2.77 -12.14
C ALA A 13 0.59 -1.80 -11.02
N LEU A 14 -0.34 -0.87 -11.29
CA LEU A 14 -0.85 0.06 -10.28
C LEU A 14 -1.72 -0.65 -9.22
N SER A 15 -2.50 -1.67 -9.61
CA SER A 15 -3.34 -2.44 -8.68
C SER A 15 -2.52 -3.37 -7.77
N ALA A 16 -1.38 -3.87 -8.23
CA ALA A 16 -0.53 -4.74 -7.43
C ALA A 16 0.03 -4.03 -6.18
N CYS A 17 0.19 -2.70 -6.23
CA CYS A 17 0.67 -1.90 -5.09
C CYS A 17 -0.35 -1.74 -3.95
N THR A 18 -1.63 -2.06 -4.18
CA THR A 18 -2.69 -1.91 -3.16
C THR A 18 -3.08 -3.21 -2.48
N TRP A 19 -2.46 -4.33 -2.88
CA TRP A 19 -2.70 -5.66 -2.34
C TRP A 19 -1.55 -6.06 -1.43
N GLU A 20 -1.85 -6.75 -0.35
CA GLU A 20 -0.84 -7.32 0.56
C GLU A 20 -1.04 -8.82 0.72
N THR A 21 0.08 -9.51 0.91
CA THR A 21 0.09 -10.92 1.29
C THR A 21 0.06 -11.04 2.80
N TYR A 22 -0.75 -11.96 3.33
CA TYR A 22 -0.76 -12.30 4.74
C TYR A 22 -0.78 -13.82 4.90
N GLN A 23 -0.19 -14.31 5.98
CA GLN A 23 -0.31 -15.71 6.38
C GLN A 23 -1.54 -15.90 7.25
N ILE A 24 -2.25 -17.00 7.03
CA ILE A 24 -3.31 -17.46 7.93
C ILE A 24 -2.78 -18.56 8.85
N GLU A 25 -3.59 -19.00 9.81
CA GLU A 25 -3.18 -19.93 10.88
C GLU A 25 -2.68 -21.29 10.38
N ASP A 26 -3.11 -21.72 9.19
CA ASP A 26 -2.64 -22.96 8.55
C ASP A 26 -1.27 -22.82 7.84
N GLY A 27 -0.68 -21.62 7.85
CA GLY A 27 0.61 -21.32 7.22
C GLY A 27 0.55 -20.97 5.74
N SER A 28 -0.62 -21.01 5.11
CA SER A 28 -0.78 -20.62 3.70
C SER A 28 -0.79 -19.10 3.52
N THR A 29 -0.39 -18.64 2.32
CA THR A 29 -0.31 -17.21 1.97
C THR A 29 -1.53 -16.81 1.15
N HIS A 30 -2.25 -15.80 1.64
CA HIS A 30 -3.42 -15.23 0.99
C HIS A 30 -3.18 -13.77 0.59
N PHE A 31 -3.98 -13.30 -0.36
CA PHE A 31 -3.97 -11.92 -0.80
C PHE A 31 -5.22 -11.20 -0.30
N ARG A 32 -5.05 -9.98 0.21
CA ARG A 32 -6.15 -9.08 0.49
C ARG A 32 -5.81 -7.66 0.05
N GLN A 33 -6.84 -6.88 -0.20
CA GLN A 33 -6.67 -5.44 -0.39
C GLN A 33 -6.19 -4.82 0.93
N ARG A 34 -5.07 -4.10 0.90
CA ARG A 34 -4.43 -3.53 2.08
C ARG A 34 -5.28 -2.43 2.73
N TYR A 35 -5.92 -1.61 1.91
CA TYR A 35 -6.78 -0.51 2.37
C TYR A 35 -8.01 -0.36 1.46
N PRO A 36 -9.18 0.02 1.98
CA PRO A 36 -10.35 0.31 1.17
C PRO A 36 -10.09 1.47 0.18
N ASN A 37 -10.86 1.51 -0.91
CA ASN A 37 -10.76 2.58 -1.89
C ASN A 37 -11.01 3.95 -1.23
N GLY A 38 -10.22 4.96 -1.60
CA GLY A 38 -10.29 6.28 -0.99
C GLY A 38 -9.48 6.45 0.30
N THR A 39 -8.70 5.44 0.72
CA THR A 39 -7.78 5.60 1.85
C THR A 39 -6.66 6.57 1.50
N GLY A 40 -6.52 7.63 2.30
CA GLY A 40 -5.38 8.54 2.24
C GLY A 40 -4.19 7.97 3.03
N ILE A 41 -2.96 8.23 2.57
CA ILE A 41 -1.74 7.88 3.30
C ILE A 41 -0.96 9.17 3.57
N TYR A 42 -0.55 9.39 4.82
CA TYR A 42 0.41 10.42 5.18
C TYR A 42 1.62 9.80 5.88
N TYR A 43 2.73 10.52 5.89
CA TYR A 43 3.95 10.10 6.56
C TYR A 43 4.21 10.99 7.77
N THR A 44 4.72 10.43 8.85
CA THR A 44 5.24 11.26 9.95
C THR A 44 6.40 12.12 9.48
N ASN A 45 6.56 13.27 10.12
CA ASN A 45 7.69 14.14 9.85
C ASN A 45 9.01 13.44 10.22
N GLY A 46 10.00 13.52 9.35
CA GLY A 46 11.28 12.86 9.51
C GLY A 46 12.06 12.85 8.21
N ALA A 47 13.30 12.35 8.26
CA ALA A 47 14.14 12.17 7.09
C ALA A 47 14.59 10.72 6.98
N ALA A 48 14.57 10.17 5.77
CA ALA A 48 15.16 8.87 5.52
C ALA A 48 16.69 9.02 5.55
N SER A 49 17.32 8.56 6.63
CA SER A 49 18.78 8.46 6.71
C SER A 49 19.25 7.10 6.19
N GLN A 50 20.40 7.09 5.51
CA GLN A 50 21.09 5.85 5.15
C GLN A 50 21.81 5.22 6.36
N ASN A 51 22.05 6.00 7.42
CA ASN A 51 22.68 5.51 8.63
C ASN A 51 21.64 4.81 9.53
N THR A 52 21.94 3.55 9.87
CA THR A 52 21.10 2.65 10.67
C THR A 52 20.77 3.15 12.05
N HIS A 53 21.64 3.97 12.64
CA HIS A 53 21.42 4.58 13.94
C HIS A 53 20.12 5.41 13.99
N TYR A 54 19.76 6.08 12.89
CA TYR A 54 18.57 6.95 12.85
C TYR A 54 17.32 6.25 12.31
N HIS A 55 17.34 4.93 12.15
CA HIS A 55 16.20 4.21 11.57
C HIS A 55 14.94 4.27 12.45
N GLU A 56 15.09 4.44 13.76
CA GLU A 56 13.98 4.68 14.68
C GLU A 56 13.16 5.94 14.33
N ASN A 57 13.80 6.93 13.71
CA ASN A 57 13.19 8.22 13.35
C ASN A 57 12.74 8.28 11.88
N ARG A 58 12.63 7.12 11.21
CA ARG A 58 12.16 7.06 9.82
C ARG A 58 10.70 7.53 9.72
N PRO A 59 10.33 8.29 8.69
CA PRO A 59 8.93 8.56 8.37
C PRO A 59 8.13 7.26 8.29
N GLN A 60 7.10 7.16 9.11
CA GLN A 60 6.22 6.01 9.17
C GLN A 60 4.92 6.32 8.41
N PRO A 61 4.46 5.41 7.53
CA PRO A 61 3.19 5.59 6.84
C PRO A 61 2.01 5.38 7.79
N HIS A 62 1.02 6.27 7.71
CA HIS A 62 -0.22 6.21 8.48
C HIS A 62 -1.41 6.27 7.54
N ALA A 63 -2.35 5.36 7.73
CA ALA A 63 -3.56 5.28 6.91
C ALA A 63 -4.69 6.10 7.50
N ILE A 64 -5.32 6.93 6.67
CA ILE A 64 -6.55 7.65 6.96
C ILE A 64 -7.67 6.90 6.26
N LEU A 65 -8.38 6.06 7.01
CA LEU A 65 -9.49 5.29 6.48
C LEU A 65 -10.63 6.23 6.07
N PRO A 66 -11.30 5.97 4.93
CA PRO A 66 -12.49 6.71 4.55
C PRO A 66 -13.58 6.51 5.59
N ASN A 67 -14.25 7.59 5.96
CA ASN A 67 -15.35 7.54 6.92
C ASN A 67 -16.50 6.74 6.29
N LYS A 68 -16.94 5.67 6.94
CA LYS A 68 -18.01 4.79 6.41
C LYS A 68 -19.39 5.46 6.42
N ASP A 69 -19.51 6.62 7.04
CA ASP A 69 -20.77 7.31 7.30
C ASP A 69 -21.02 8.52 6.36
N ALA A 70 -20.21 8.70 5.32
CA ALA A 70 -20.39 9.73 4.30
C ALA A 70 -20.94 9.13 2.99
N GLU A 71 -22.13 8.54 3.07
CA GLU A 71 -22.99 8.20 1.92
C GLU A 71 -24.40 8.77 2.16
#